data_AF-A0A455UD71-F1
#
_entry.id   AF-A0A455UD71-F1
#
_cell.length_a   1.000
_cell.length_b   1.000
_cell.length_c   1.000
_cell.angle_alpha   90.00
_cell.angle_beta   90.00
_cell.angle_gamma   90.00
#
_symmetry.space_group_name_H-M   'P 1'
#
loop_
_entity.id
_entity.type
_entity.pdbx_description
1 polymer ?
#
loop_
_entity_poly.entity_id
_entity_poly.type
_entity_poly.pdbx_seq_one_letter_code
_entity_poly.pdbx_strand_id
1 'polypeptide(L)' 'MEKRQELYAGKAKSVYTTDDPDLLVLNFRDDTSAFDGKRKSR' A
#
# COMPACT_ATOMS: atom_id res chain seq x y z
N MET A 1 11.42 6.67 -10.09
CA MET A 1 11.37 5.38 -9.39
C MET A 1 10.12 4.65 -9.84
N GLU A 2 10.26 3.42 -10.33
CA GLU A 2 9.13 2.58 -10.74
C GLU A 2 8.75 1.61 -9.63
N LYS A 3 7.45 1.27 -9.52
CA LYS A 3 6.98 0.22 -8.62
C LYS A 3 7.33 -1.13 -9.23
N ARG A 4 7.92 -2.03 -8.44
CA ARG A 4 8.17 -3.42 -8.82
C ARG A 4 7.15 -4.34 -8.14
N GLN A 5 7.61 -5.29 -7.35
CA GLN A 5 6.75 -6.29 -6.70
C GLN A 5 6.03 -5.69 -5.48
N GLU A 6 4.75 -5.99 -5.32
CA GLU A 6 4.01 -5.68 -4.08
C GLU A 6 4.45 -6.64 -2.97
N LEU A 7 4.90 -6.09 -1.85
CA LEU A 7 5.28 -6.87 -0.67
C LEU A 7 4.08 -7.06 0.26
N TYR A 8 3.30 -6.01 0.47
CA TYR A 8 2.23 -6.00 1.46
C TYR A 8 1.16 -4.95 1.15
N ALA A 9 -0.10 -5.34 1.34
CA ALA A 9 -1.27 -4.47 1.29
C ALA A 9 -1.89 -4.32 2.68
N GLY A 10 -1.83 -3.10 3.25
CA GLY A 10 -2.47 -2.75 4.52
C GLY A 10 -3.91 -2.27 4.37
N LYS A 11 -4.40 -1.49 5.34
CA LYS A 11 -5.73 -0.85 5.23
C LYS A 11 -5.73 0.35 4.28
N ALA A 12 -4.71 1.21 4.40
CA ALA A 12 -4.62 2.48 3.67
C ALA A 12 -3.41 2.59 2.71
N LYS A 13 -2.49 1.62 2.75
CA LYS A 13 -1.26 1.66 1.95
C LYS A 13 -0.94 0.32 1.34
N SER A 14 -0.25 0.33 0.20
CA SER A 14 0.47 -0.82 -0.35
C SER A 14 1.94 -0.48 -0.48
N VAL A 15 2.81 -1.46 -0.20
CA VAL A 15 4.27 -1.31 -0.20
C VAL A 15 4.85 -2.09 -1.38
N TYR A 16 5.71 -1.45 -2.16
CA TYR A 16 6.35 -2.04 -3.33
C TYR A 16 7.86 -1.93 -3.23
N THR A 17 8.56 -2.92 -3.77
CA THR A 17 10.00 -2.85 -4.01
C THR A 17 10.33 -1.90 -5.16
N THR A 18 11.61 -1.51 -5.24
CA THR A 18 12.18 -0.78 -6.37
C THR A 18 13.43 -1.51 -6.88
N ASP A 19 14.10 -0.95 -7.90
CA ASP A 19 15.39 -1.47 -8.36
C ASP A 19 16.54 -1.20 -7.38
N ASP A 20 16.38 -0.19 -6.52
CA ASP A 20 17.29 0.06 -5.40
C ASP A 20 16.78 -0.72 -4.17
N PRO A 21 17.58 -1.66 -3.62
CA PRO A 21 17.15 -2.50 -2.50
C PRO A 21 16.94 -1.72 -1.19
N ASP A 22 17.51 -0.52 -1.06
CA ASP A 22 17.40 0.31 0.14
C ASP A 22 16.18 1.26 0.09
N LEU A 23 15.43 1.25 -1.02
CA LEU A 23 14.29 2.14 -1.25
C LEU A 23 12.99 1.37 -1.48
N LEU A 24 11.90 1.91 -0.92
CA LEU A 24 10.54 1.38 -1.07
C LEU A 24 9.59 2.44 -1.58
N VAL A 25 8.55 2.00 -2.31
CA VAL A 25 7.43 2.87 -2.72
C VAL A 25 6.20 2.56 -1.88
N LEU A 26 5.69 3.59 -1.19
CA LEU A 26 4.43 3.55 -0.44
C LEU A 26 3.31 4.16 -1.28
N ASN A 27 2.35 3.34 -1.71
CA ASN A 27 1.16 3.81 -2.40
C ASN A 27 0.03 4.03 -1.39
N PHE A 28 -0.42 5.28 -1.24
CA PHE A 28 -1.57 5.61 -0.40
C PHE A 28 -2.85 5.38 -1.21
N ARG A 29 -3.78 4.62 -0.63
CA ARG A 29 -5.08 4.34 -1.22
C ARG A 29 -6.12 5.28 -0.63
N ASP A 30 -7.08 5.68 -1.44
CA ASP A 30 -8.24 6.47 -1.01
C ASP A 30 -9.30 5.61 -0.30
N ASP A 31 -9.01 4.33 -0.10
CA ASP A 31 -9.80 3.37 0.65
C ASP A 31 -9.99 3.86 2.10
N THR A 32 -11.19 4.33 2.42
CA THR A 32 -11.52 4.70 3.79
C THR A 32 -12.09 3.47 4.51
N SER A 33 -11.37 3.00 5.53
CA SER A 33 -11.84 1.89 6.38
C SER A 33 -12.31 2.42 7.73
N ALA A 34 -13.50 2.00 8.17
CA ALA A 34 -14.04 2.32 9.50
C ALA A 34 -14.33 1.02 10.28
N PHE A 35 -14.47 1.14 11.60
CA PHE A 35 -14.81 0.03 12.51
C PHE A 35 -13.81 -1.15 12.42
N ASP A 36 -12.52 -0.86 12.57
CA ASP A 36 -11.42 -1.84 12.48
C ASP A 36 -11.34 -2.60 11.14
N GLY A 37 -11.78 -1.96 10.05
CA GLY A 37 -11.76 -2.58 8.72
C GLY A 37 -12.98 -3.45 8.40
N LYS A 38 -13.97 -3.51 9.29
CA LYS A 38 -15.26 -4.19 9.03
C LYS A 38 -16.11 -3.49 7.98
N ARG A 39 -15.87 -2.20 7.73
CA ARG A 39 -16.51 -1.45 6.65
C ARG A 39 -15.45 -0.85 5.74
N LYS A 40 -15.43 -1.28 4.48
CA LYS A 40 -14.62 -0.71 3.40
C LYS A 40 -15.57 -0.02 2.43
N SER A 41 -15.45 1.29 2.27
CA SER A 41 -16.00 1.97 1.08
C SER A 41 -14.92 1.98 0.01
N ARG A 42 -15.32 1.68 -1.22
CA ARG A 42 -14.44 1.73 -2.40
C ARG A 42 -14.69 3.03 -3.16
#